data_AF-A0A955I0D6-F1
#
_entry.id   AF-A0A955I0D6-F1
#
_cell.length_a   1.000
_cell.length_b   1.000
_cell.length_c   1.000
_cell.angle_alpha   90.00
_cell.angle_beta   90.00
_cell.angle_gamma   90.00
#
_symmetry.space_group_name_H-M   'P 1'
#
loop_
_entity.id
_entity.type
_entity.pdbx_description
1 polymer ?
#
loop_
_entity_poly.entity_id
_entity_poly.type
_entity_poly.pdbx_seq_one_letter_code
_entity_poly.pdbx_strand_id
1 'polypeptide(L)'
;AHTLQELLTVKSDDVIGRSKTYESIIKGEMIDQPNIPESFNVLVKELKALSLDVDLVGLEEAEDEDDKEESDESRIDTRDEKKDA
;
A
#
# COMPACT_ATOMS: atom_id res chain seq x y z
N ALA A 1 -7.80 -23.16 -2.22
CA ALA A 1 -8.28 -21.91 -1.58
C ALA A 1 -7.59 -20.68 -2.19
N HIS A 2 -7.43 -20.60 -3.52
CA HIS A 2 -6.70 -19.50 -4.17
C HIS A 2 -7.63 -18.48 -4.83
N THR A 3 -8.84 -18.88 -5.23
CA THR A 3 -9.79 -18.00 -5.92
C THR A 3 -10.19 -16.79 -5.06
N LEU A 4 -10.47 -16.99 -3.77
CA LEU A 4 -10.79 -15.88 -2.86
C LEU A 4 -9.57 -15.00 -2.58
N GLN A 5 -8.40 -15.62 -2.41
CA GLN A 5 -7.15 -14.90 -2.19
C GLN A 5 -6.85 -13.99 -3.38
N GLU A 6 -6.85 -14.53 -4.61
CA GLU A 6 -6.62 -13.75 -5.82
C GLU A 6 -7.61 -12.60 -5.98
N LEU A 7 -8.87 -12.82 -5.61
CA LEU A 7 -9.91 -11.79 -5.68
C LEU A 7 -9.60 -10.63 -4.74
N LEU A 8 -9.13 -10.92 -3.52
CA LEU A 8 -8.83 -9.91 -2.51
C LEU A 8 -7.45 -9.26 -2.67
N THR A 9 -6.50 -9.93 -3.35
CA THR A 9 -5.12 -9.44 -3.53
C THR A 9 -4.89 -8.94 -4.97
N VAL A 10 -4.30 -9.76 -5.84
CA VAL A 10 -3.75 -9.39 -7.16
C VAL A 10 -4.80 -8.89 -8.16
N LYS A 11 -6.10 -9.20 -7.96
CA LYS A 11 -7.20 -8.70 -8.79
C LYS A 11 -7.82 -7.40 -8.27
N SER A 12 -7.60 -7.02 -7.02
CA SER A 12 -8.28 -5.90 -6.35
C SER A 12 -7.31 -4.84 -5.85
N ASP A 13 -6.35 -5.22 -5.01
CA ASP A 13 -5.79 -4.31 -3.99
C ASP A 13 -4.26 -4.42 -3.82
N ASP A 14 -3.63 -5.48 -4.31
CA ASP A 14 -2.16 -5.63 -4.29
C ASP A 14 -1.53 -4.89 -5.48
N VAL A 15 -1.06 -3.66 -5.28
CA VAL A 15 -0.51 -2.79 -6.35
C VAL A 15 0.74 -3.39 -7.00
N ILE A 16 1.64 -3.92 -6.18
CA ILE A 16 2.92 -4.50 -6.64
C ILE A 16 2.67 -5.85 -7.30
N GLY A 17 1.87 -6.72 -6.66
CA GLY A 17 1.54 -8.05 -7.14
C GLY A 17 0.69 -8.03 -8.41
N ARG A 18 -0.18 -7.04 -8.60
CA ARG A 18 -0.99 -6.91 -9.82
C ARG A 18 -0.13 -6.69 -11.07
N SER A 19 0.89 -5.83 -10.98
CA SER A 19 1.80 -5.57 -12.10
C SER A 19 2.62 -6.80 -12.49
N LYS A 20 3.16 -7.51 -11.49
CA LYS A 20 3.86 -8.79 -11.70
C LYS A 20 2.94 -9.86 -12.27
N THR A 21 1.70 -9.93 -11.78
CA THR A 21 0.70 -10.87 -12.31
C THR A 21 0.41 -10.60 -13.78
N TYR A 22 0.28 -9.33 -14.19
CA TYR A 22 0.15 -8.99 -15.61
C TYR A 22 1.36 -9.43 -16.42
N GLU A 23 2.57 -9.24 -15.90
CA GLU A 23 3.82 -9.68 -16.54
C GLU A 23 3.88 -11.21 -16.69
N SER A 24 3.52 -11.97 -15.66
CA SER A 24 3.46 -13.44 -15.71
C SER A 24 2.42 -13.91 -16.72
N ILE A 25 1.26 -13.24 -16.82
CA ILE A 25 0.22 -13.58 -17.80
C ILE A 25 0.72 -13.38 -19.24
N ILE A 26 1.41 -12.28 -19.53
CA ILE A 26 1.92 -12.04 -20.89
C ILE A 26 3.07 -13.00 -21.26
N LYS A 27 3.87 -13.43 -20.29
CA LYS A 27 4.98 -14.37 -20.49
C LYS A 27 4.56 -15.84 -20.46
N GLY A 28 3.36 -16.13 -19.96
CA GLY A 28 2.90 -17.51 -19.72
C GLY A 28 3.64 -18.20 -18.57
N GLU A 29 4.22 -17.41 -17.66
CA GLU A 29 4.92 -17.89 -16.47
C GLU A 29 3.94 -18.10 -15.31
N MET A 30 4.34 -18.85 -14.28
CA MET A 30 3.51 -18.96 -13.07
C MET A 30 3.42 -17.60 -12.36
N ILE A 31 2.24 -17.33 -11.80
CA ILE A 31 1.99 -16.14 -11.00
C ILE A 31 2.60 -16.36 -9.61
N ASP A 32 3.40 -15.38 -9.17
CA ASP A 32 4.02 -15.39 -7.84
C ASP A 32 2.98 -15.32 -6.71
N GLN A 33 3.41 -15.63 -5.49
CA GLN A 33 2.53 -15.48 -4.33
C GLN A 33 2.14 -14.01 -4.09
N PRO A 34 0.86 -13.74 -3.78
CA PRO A 34 0.38 -12.39 -3.52
C PRO A 34 0.92 -11.83 -2.21
N ASN A 35 1.07 -10.51 -2.14
CA ASN A 35 1.48 -9.81 -0.92
C ASN A 35 0.28 -9.47 -0.02
N ILE A 36 0.55 -8.78 1.09
CA ILE A 36 -0.49 -8.21 1.97
C ILE A 36 -1.26 -7.12 1.18
N PRO A 37 -2.60 -7.14 1.17
CA PRO A 37 -3.40 -6.08 0.55
C PRO A 37 -3.18 -4.72 1.22
N GLU A 38 -3.12 -3.64 0.44
CA GLU A 38 -2.94 -2.29 0.98
C GLU A 38 -4.10 -1.85 1.87
N SER A 39 -5.32 -2.31 1.59
CA SER A 39 -6.51 -2.10 2.41
C SER A 39 -6.34 -2.62 3.84
N PHE A 40 -5.52 -3.65 4.07
CA PHE A 40 -5.20 -4.12 5.42
C PHE A 40 -4.27 -3.13 6.14
N ASN A 41 -3.27 -2.59 5.44
CA ASN A 41 -2.38 -1.55 6.00
C ASN A 41 -3.17 -0.29 6.35
N VAL A 42 -4.09 0.13 5.46
CA VAL A 42 -5.00 1.26 5.72
C VAL A 42 -5.88 0.97 6.93
N LEU A 43 -6.46 -0.22 7.05
CA LEU A 43 -7.25 -0.61 8.22
C LEU A 43 -6.44 -0.51 9.53
N VAL A 44 -5.19 -0.99 9.54
CA VAL A 44 -4.31 -0.88 10.71
C VAL A 44 -4.06 0.59 11.06
N LYS A 45 -3.77 1.44 10.07
CA LYS A 45 -3.58 2.89 10.26
C LYS A 45 -4.86 3.58 10.79
N GLU A 46 -6.03 3.21 10.29
CA GLU A 46 -7.32 3.73 10.77
C GLU A 46 -7.61 3.34 12.23
N LEU A 47 -7.26 2.12 12.63
CA LEU A 47 -7.37 1.68 14.03
C LEU A 47 -6.38 2.44 14.94
N LYS A 48 -5.13 2.61 14.50
CA LYS A 48 -4.12 3.41 15.21
C LYS A 48 -4.56 4.86 15.39
N ALA A 49 -5.22 5.46 14.40
CA ALA A 49 -5.80 6.80 14.49
C ALA A 49 -6.89 6.92 15.59
N LEU A 50 -7.54 5.82 15.95
CA LEU A 50 -8.51 5.74 17.05
C LEU A 50 -7.85 5.45 18.42
N SER A 51 -6.51 5.54 18.51
CA SER A 51 -5.73 5.15 19.68
C SER A 51 -5.86 3.66 20.04
N LEU A 52 -6.15 2.82 19.04
CA LEU A 52 -6.13 1.35 19.18
C LEU A 52 -4.80 0.83 18.65
N ASP A 53 -4.04 0.18 19.52
CA ASP A 53 -2.76 -0.43 19.15
C ASP A 53 -3.00 -1.83 18.60
N VAL A 54 -2.45 -2.10 17.41
CA VAL A 54 -2.65 -3.34 16.67
C VAL A 54 -1.31 -3.81 16.12
N ASP A 55 -0.84 -4.92 16.66
CA ASP A 55 0.42 -5.54 16.29
C ASP A 55 0.21 -6.90 15.62
N LEU A 56 1.10 -7.22 14.68
CA LEU A 56 1.17 -8.52 14.05
C LEU A 56 1.95 -9.49 14.94
N VAL A 57 1.24 -10.41 15.60
CA VAL A 57 1.87 -11.40 16.49
C VAL A 57 2.34 -12.63 15.68
N GLY A 58 3.62 -13.00 15.80
CA GLY A 58 4.13 -14.29 15.31
C GLY A 58 4.86 -14.27 13.97
N LEU A 59 5.14 -13.10 13.41
CA LEU A 59 6.16 -12.90 12.37
C LEU A 59 7.43 -12.39 13.08
N GLU A 60 8.57 -13.05 12.88
CA GLU A 60 9.85 -12.52 13.35
C GLU A 60 10.05 -11.13 12.72
N GLU A 61 10.32 -10.14 13.57
CA GLU A 61 10.39 -8.70 13.32
C GLU A 61 10.63 -8.32 11.85
N ALA A 62 9.55 -8.02 11.13
CA ALA A 62 9.66 -7.15 9.97
C ALA A 62 9.71 -5.72 10.52
N GLU A 63 10.84 -5.04 10.35
CA GLU A 63 10.98 -3.64 10.72
C GLU A 63 9.81 -2.83 10.13
N ASP A 64 9.00 -2.20 10.99
CA ASP A 64 7.92 -1.33 10.57
C ASP A 64 8.51 -0.15 9.77
N GLU A 65 8.42 -0.21 8.43
CA GLU A 65 8.89 0.88 7.54
C GLU A 65 7.96 2.11 7.56
N ASP A 66 6.82 2.03 8.25
CA ASP A 66 5.71 2.99 8.18
C ASP A 66 5.95 4.34 8.90
N ASP A 67 7.01 4.48 9.70
CA ASP A 67 7.30 5.72 10.45
C ASP A 67 8.12 6.78 9.65
N LYS A 68 8.35 6.60 8.34
CA LYS A 68 9.25 7.48 7.56
C LYS A 68 8.59 8.55 6.69
N GLU A 69 7.26 8.66 6.62
CA GLU A 69 6.60 9.58 5.66
C GLU A 69 6.04 10.90 6.23
N GLU A 70 6.37 11.29 7.47
CA GLU A 70 5.80 12.52 8.05
C GLU A 70 6.58 13.82 7.76
N SER A 71 7.33 13.93 6.65
CA SER A 71 8.18 15.13 6.40
C SER A 71 8.05 15.83 5.05
N ASP A 72 7.00 15.64 4.24
CA ASP A 72 6.88 16.37 2.97
C ASP A 72 5.49 17.00 2.70
N GLU A 73 4.97 17.76 3.67
CA GLU A 73 3.92 18.75 3.40
C GLU A 73 4.31 20.15 3.92
N SER A 74 5.28 20.81 3.27
CA SER A 74 5.46 22.26 3.45
C SER A 74 5.98 23.01 2.22
N ARG A 75 5.52 22.66 1.01
CA ARG A 75 5.97 23.33 -0.23
C ARG A 75 4.88 23.84 -1.17
N ILE A 76 3.72 24.22 -0.63
CA ILE A 76 2.81 25.12 -1.36
C ILE A 76 3.28 26.56 -1.12
N ASP A 77 4.23 27.02 -1.94
CA ASP A 77 4.55 28.45 -2.05
C ASP A 77 3.42 29.10 -2.89
N THR A 78 2.56 29.85 -2.21
CA THR A 78 1.52 30.68 -2.81
C THR A 78 2.15 31.74 -3.70
N ARG A 79 2.31 31.47 -4.99
CA ARG A 79 2.56 32.52 -5.98
C ARG A 79 1.26 33.22 -6.31
N ASP A 80 0.99 34.24 -5.51
CA ASP A 80 -0.04 35.25 -5.69
C ASP A 80 -0.13 35.76 -7.13
N GLU A 81 -1.36 35.77 -7.64
CA GLU A 81 -1.80 36.61 -8.74
C GLU A 81 -1.58 38.10 -8.38
N LYS A 82 -0.77 38.82 -9.18
CA LYS A 82 -0.99 40.22 -9.65
C LYS A 82 0.33 40.91 -10.03
N LYS A 83 0.52 41.14 -11.34
CA LYS A 83 0.79 42.46 -11.94
C LYS A 83 1.08 42.30 -13.44
N ASP A 84 0.03 42.22 -14.24
CA ASP A 84 0.07 42.78 -15.58
C ASP A 84 -0.45 44.23 -15.46
N ALA A 85 0.49 45.19 -15.50
CA ALA A 85 0.27 46.62 -15.68
C ALA A 85 1.48 47.20 -16.41
#